data_AF-A0A965NAU7-F1
#
_entry.id   AF-A0A965NAU7-F1
#
_cell.length_a   1.000
_cell.length_b   1.000
_cell.length_c   1.000
_cell.angle_alpha   90.00
_cell.angle_beta   90.00
_cell.angle_gamma   90.00
#
_symmetry.space_group_name_H-M   'P 1'
#
loop_
_entity.id
_entity.type
_entity.pdbx_description
1 polymer ?
#
loop_
_entity_poly.entity_id
_entity_poly.type
_entity_poly.pdbx_seq_one_letter_code
_entity_poly.pdbx_strand_id
1 'polypeptide(L)'
;MSKKSSPWQNGKQESFYQKFKFELEDFNSYPSQGELIEAIALQIHYYNHKRIHSALKMPPTIFYQRFKTAENSTAKPEENFKKIIDHLSSKKLNNQ
;
A
#
# COMPACT_ATOMS: atom_id res chain seq x y z
N MET A 1 -16.47 2.04 1.24
CA MET A 1 -17.00 3.04 2.17
C MET A 1 -17.99 2.37 3.11
N SER A 2 -18.05 2.77 4.38
CA SER A 2 -19.02 2.22 5.34
C SER A 2 -20.46 2.57 4.95
N LYS A 3 -21.43 1.76 5.37
CA LYS A 3 -22.85 2.05 5.17
C LYS A 3 -23.24 3.29 5.98
N LYS A 4 -24.19 4.07 5.45
CA LYS A 4 -24.74 5.24 6.15
C LYS A 4 -25.19 4.84 7.57
N SER A 5 -24.88 5.66 8.55
CA SER A 5 -25.22 5.45 9.97
C SER A 5 -24.65 4.15 10.57
N SER A 6 -23.53 3.64 10.03
CA SER A 6 -22.86 2.43 10.53
C SER A 6 -21.45 2.72 11.04
N PRO A 7 -21.30 3.47 12.16
CA PRO A 7 -19.98 3.89 12.69
C PRO A 7 -19.07 2.71 13.05
N TRP A 8 -19.62 1.58 13.47
CA TRP A 8 -18.84 0.38 13.81
C TRP A 8 -18.03 -0.20 12.64
N GLN A 9 -18.41 0.09 11.39
CA GLN A 9 -17.66 -0.35 10.21
C GLN A 9 -16.42 0.53 9.95
N ASN A 10 -16.35 1.72 10.56
CA ASN A 10 -15.35 2.73 10.27
C ASN A 10 -14.19 2.77 11.27
N GLY A 11 -14.23 1.96 12.34
CA GLY A 11 -13.27 2.05 13.44
C GLY A 11 -11.79 1.94 13.02
N LYS A 12 -11.48 1.19 11.95
CA LYS A 12 -10.12 1.09 11.41
C LYS A 12 -9.63 2.43 10.82
N GLN A 13 -10.49 3.11 10.06
CA GLN A 13 -10.15 4.39 9.45
C GLN A 13 -10.09 5.48 10.52
N GLU A 14 -11.03 5.48 11.47
CA GLU A 14 -11.06 6.44 12.58
C GLU A 14 -9.81 6.34 13.46
N SER A 15 -9.42 5.12 13.87
CA SER A 15 -8.20 4.91 14.66
C SER A 15 -6.94 5.34 13.90
N PHE A 16 -6.90 5.13 12.58
CA PHE A 16 -5.81 5.62 11.74
C PHE A 16 -5.75 7.15 11.75
N TYR A 17 -6.86 7.84 11.43
CA TYR A 17 -6.87 9.30 11.34
C TYR A 17 -6.58 9.99 12.68
N GLN A 18 -6.99 9.40 13.80
CA GLN A 18 -6.65 9.92 15.12
C GLN A 18 -5.14 9.93 15.34
N LYS A 19 -4.46 8.81 15.06
CA LYS A 19 -3.00 8.71 15.21
C LYS A 19 -2.26 9.56 14.19
N PHE A 20 -2.74 9.58 12.95
CA PHE A 20 -2.17 10.38 11.88
C PHE A 20 -2.16 11.87 12.23
N LYS A 21 -3.28 12.41 12.75
CA LYS A 21 -3.38 13.81 13.20
C LYS A 21 -2.57 14.11 14.46
N PHE A 22 -2.29 13.11 15.29
CA PHE A 22 -1.45 13.30 16.48
C PHE A 22 0.04 13.29 16.12
N GLU A 23 0.41 12.51 15.09
CA GLU A 23 1.78 12.42 14.60
C GLU A 23 2.15 13.56 13.66
N LEU A 24 1.19 14.09 12.91
CA LEU A 24 1.33 15.41 12.28
C LEU A 24 1.21 16.46 13.38
N GLU A 25 2.17 17.39 13.41
CA GLU A 25 2.11 18.56 14.29
C GLU A 25 0.89 19.44 13.97
N ASP A 26 0.69 20.50 14.74
CA ASP A 26 -0.39 21.45 14.45
C ASP A 26 -0.24 21.98 13.01
N PHE A 27 -1.29 21.76 12.20
CA PHE A 27 -1.34 22.17 10.80
C PHE A 27 -1.12 23.67 10.58
N ASN A 28 -1.37 24.49 11.62
CA ASN A 28 -1.13 25.93 11.56
C ASN A 28 0.36 26.31 11.71
N SER A 29 1.22 25.34 12.07
CA SER A 29 2.67 25.56 12.24
C SER A 29 3.41 25.61 10.90
N TYR A 30 2.77 25.15 9.82
CA TYR A 30 3.37 25.16 8.48
C TYR A 30 3.22 26.54 7.83
N PRO A 31 4.33 27.21 7.45
CA PRO A 31 4.32 28.55 6.88
C PRO A 31 3.75 28.63 5.46
N SER A 32 3.66 27.50 4.74
CA SER A 32 3.04 27.44 3.42
C SER A 32 2.24 26.17 3.19
N GLN A 33 1.31 26.23 2.25
CA GLN A 33 0.53 25.05 1.85
C GLN A 33 1.41 23.95 1.22
N GLY A 34 2.51 24.33 0.55
CA GLY A 34 3.46 23.37 -0.02
C GLY A 34 4.13 22.53 1.05
N GLU A 35 4.57 23.14 2.14
CA GLU A 35 5.20 22.44 3.27
C GLU A 35 4.23 21.51 3.99
N LEU A 36 2.97 21.92 4.14
CA LEU A 36 1.94 21.03 4.69
C LEU A 36 1.73 19.79 3.81
N ILE A 37 1.67 19.96 2.48
CA ILE A 37 1.53 18.85 1.54
C ILE A 37 2.74 17.91 1.61
N GLU A 38 3.95 18.46 1.69
CA GLU A 38 5.17 17.68 1.84
C GLU A 38 5.18 16.89 3.16
N ALA A 39 4.83 17.53 4.29
CA ALA A 39 4.73 16.88 5.58
C ALA A 39 3.73 15.72 5.57
N ILE A 40 2.56 15.92 4.95
CA ILE A 40 1.55 14.86 4.75
C ILE A 40 2.13 13.71 3.91
N ALA A 41 2.81 14.01 2.80
CA ALA A 41 3.41 12.99 1.94
C ALA A 41 4.50 12.20 2.68
N LEU A 42 5.37 12.87 3.44
CA LEU A 42 6.39 12.26 4.28
C LEU A 42 5.77 11.36 5.35
N GLN A 43 4.69 11.80 6.00
CA GLN A 43 4.00 11.01 7.02
C GLN A 43 3.37 9.75 6.43
N ILE A 44 2.73 9.86 5.27
CA ILE A 44 2.17 8.70 4.54
C ILE A 44 3.28 7.74 4.14
N HIS A 45 4.40 8.25 3.62
CA HIS A 45 5.55 7.42 3.26
C HIS A 45 6.14 6.71 4.48
N TYR A 46 6.31 7.42 5.61
CA TYR A 46 6.76 6.83 6.87
C TYR A 46 5.83 5.71 7.33
N TYR A 47 4.52 5.95 7.35
CA TYR A 47 3.52 4.96 7.76
C TYR A 47 3.58 3.69 6.90
N ASN A 48 3.70 3.83 5.58
CA ASN A 48 3.67 2.68 4.67
C ASN A 48 4.99 1.90 4.60
N HIS A 49 6.12 2.60 4.66
CA HIS A 49 7.44 2.00 4.39
C HIS A 49 8.27 1.73 5.63
N LYS A 50 8.07 2.48 6.70
CA LYS A 50 8.96 2.44 7.89
C LYS A 50 8.24 1.98 9.16
N ARG A 51 6.96 2.31 9.34
CA ARG A 51 6.23 2.00 10.57
C ARG A 51 6.02 0.49 10.75
N ILE A 52 6.44 -0.04 11.89
CA ILE A 52 6.17 -1.43 12.26
C ILE A 52 4.79 -1.52 12.92
N HIS A 53 3.89 -2.30 12.34
CA HIS A 53 2.58 -2.57 12.94
C HIS A 53 2.68 -3.73 13.93
N SER A 54 2.16 -3.56 15.16
CA SER A 54 2.16 -4.63 16.17
C SER A 54 1.50 -5.92 15.71
N ALA A 55 0.39 -5.81 14.96
CA ALA A 55 -0.34 -6.95 14.42
C ALA A 55 0.41 -7.66 13.28
N LEU A 56 1.12 -6.91 12.43
CA LEU A 56 1.80 -7.46 11.24
C LEU A 56 3.28 -7.79 11.50
N LYS A 57 3.88 -7.20 12.54
CA LYS A 57 5.31 -7.21 12.84
C LYS A 57 6.20 -6.75 11.68
N MET A 58 5.64 -5.96 10.76
CA MET A 58 6.32 -5.42 9.58
C MET A 58 5.63 -4.15 9.06
N PRO A 59 6.27 -3.40 8.13
CA PRO A 59 5.62 -2.30 7.42
C PRO A 59 4.53 -2.76 6.45
N PRO A 60 3.48 -1.94 6.22
CA PRO A 60 2.39 -2.27 5.31
C PRO A 60 2.84 -2.62 3.89
N THR A 61 3.84 -1.92 3.35
CA THR A 61 4.37 -2.20 2.01
C THR A 61 4.94 -3.62 1.89
N ILE A 62 5.63 -4.11 2.92
CA ILE A 62 6.19 -5.48 2.93
C ILE A 62 5.06 -6.52 3.01
N PHE A 63 4.05 -6.26 3.84
CA PHE A 63 2.88 -7.11 3.93
C PHE A 63 2.17 -7.23 2.56
N TYR A 64 1.96 -6.10 1.89
CA TYR A 64 1.32 -6.06 0.58
C TYR A 64 2.14 -6.78 -0.51
N GLN A 65 3.48 -6.63 -0.50
CA GLN A 65 4.36 -7.36 -1.42
C GLN A 65 4.21 -8.88 -1.24
N ARG A 66 4.25 -9.36 0.01
CA ARG A 66 4.06 -10.78 0.33
C ARG A 66 2.70 -11.30 -0.13
N PHE A 67 1.65 -10.51 0.10
CA PHE A 67 0.31 -10.84 -0.34
C PHE A 67 0.23 -10.99 -1.86
N LYS A 68 0.78 -10.04 -2.63
CA LYS A 68 0.84 -10.11 -4.09
C LYS A 68 1.64 -11.30 -4.62
N THR A 69 2.78 -11.61 -4.00
CA THR A 69 3.57 -12.79 -4.38
C THR A 69 2.77 -14.07 -4.17
N ALA A 70 2.04 -14.17 -3.05
CA ALA A 70 1.17 -15.30 -2.78
C ALA A 70 0.05 -15.42 -3.83
N GLU A 71 -0.66 -14.34 -4.17
CA GLU A 71 -1.69 -14.36 -5.22
C GLU A 71 -1.15 -14.84 -6.58
N ASN A 72 0.01 -14.34 -7.00
CA ASN A 72 0.64 -14.75 -8.26
C ASN A 72 1.06 -16.24 -8.25
N SER A 73 1.43 -16.78 -7.09
CA SER A 73 1.76 -18.21 -6.95
C SER A 73 0.54 -19.13 -6.95
N THR A 74 -0.65 -18.60 -6.66
CA THR A 74 -1.93 -19.34 -6.69
C THR A 74 -2.62 -19.29 -8.05
N ALA A 75 -2.07 -18.57 -9.04
CA ALA A 75 -2.54 -18.62 -10.41
C ALA A 75 -2.43 -20.07 -10.93
N LYS A 76 -3.49 -20.56 -11.60
CA LYS A 76 -3.56 -21.94 -12.05
C LYS A 76 -2.32 -22.29 -12.88
N PRO A 77 -1.71 -23.48 -12.71
CA PRO A 77 -0.48 -23.85 -13.40
C PRO A 77 -0.53 -23.60 -14.90
N GLU A 78 -1.66 -23.92 -15.54
CA GLU A 78 -1.93 -23.70 -16.97
C GLU A 78 -1.73 -22.25 -17.45
N GLU A 79 -2.08 -21.27 -16.62
CA GLU A 79 -2.00 -19.85 -16.98
C GLU A 79 -0.56 -19.32 -16.88
N ASN A 80 0.22 -19.88 -15.94
CA ASN A 80 1.66 -19.59 -15.81
C ASN A 80 2.47 -20.20 -16.96
N PHE A 81 2.15 -21.43 -17.39
CA PHE A 81 2.81 -22.03 -18.56
C PHE A 81 2.55 -21.24 -19.85
N LYS A 82 1.32 -20.77 -20.07
CA LYS A 82 0.98 -19.97 -21.24
C LYS A 82 1.76 -18.65 -21.27
N LYS A 83 1.84 -17.93 -20.14
CA LYS A 83 2.66 -16.70 -20.01
C LYS A 83 4.15 -16.95 -20.28
N ILE A 84 4.69 -18.08 -19.83
CA ILE A 84 6.09 -18.45 -20.08
C ILE A 84 6.31 -18.73 -21.57
N ILE A 85 5.43 -19.50 -22.21
CA ILE A 85 5.52 -19.82 -23.65
C ILE A 85 5.41 -18.54 -24.50
N ASP A 86 4.46 -17.65 -24.19
CA ASP A 86 4.26 -16.38 -24.91
C ASP A 86 5.48 -15.45 -24.78
N HIS A 87 6.11 -15.41 -23.60
CA HIS A 87 7.35 -14.66 -23.36
C HIS A 87 8.56 -15.24 -24.11
N LEU A 88 8.68 -16.57 -24.19
CA LEU A 88 9.76 -17.23 -24.94
C LEU A 88 9.56 -17.09 -26.46
N SER A 89 8.30 -17.09 -26.93
CA SER A 89 7.95 -16.89 -28.34
C SER A 89 8.26 -15.46 -28.80
N SER A 90 7.88 -14.45 -28.01
CA SER A 90 8.16 -13.04 -28.32
C SER A 90 9.65 -12.69 -28.29
N LYS A 91 10.47 -13.34 -27.44
CA LYS A 91 11.93 -13.22 -27.46
C LYS A 91 12.59 -13.84 -28.70
N LYS A 92 12.01 -14.87 -29.30
CA LYS A 92 12.54 -15.48 -30.53
C LYS A 92 12.32 -14.59 -31.76
N LEU A 93 11.25 -13.79 -31.79
CA LEU A 93 10.90 -12.89 -32.89
C LEU A 93 11.75 -11.62 -32.95
N ASN A 94 12.32 -11.18 -31.81
CA ASN A 94 13.14 -9.96 -31.75
C ASN A 94 14.65 -10.21 -31.92
N ASN A 95 15.06 -11.44 -32.21
CA ASN A 95 16.46 -11.87 -32.38
C ASN A 95 16.76 -12.35 -33.82
N GLN A 96 15.94 -11.94 -34.81
CA GLN A 96 16.17 -12.05 -36.26
C GLN A 96 16.26 -10.65 -36.86
#